data_AF-A0AAW9E9P3-F1
#
_entry.id   AF-A0AAW9E9P3-F1
#
_cell.length_a   1.000
_cell.length_b   1.000
_cell.length_c   1.000
_cell.angle_alpha   90.00
_cell.angle_beta   90.00
_cell.angle_gamma   90.00
#
_symmetry.space_group_name_H-M   'P 1'
#
loop_
_entity.id
_entity.type
_entity.pdbx_description
1 polymer ?
#
loop_
_entity_poly.entity_id
_entity_poly.type
_entity_poly.pdbx_seq_one_letter_code
_entity_poly.pdbx_strand_id
1 'polypeptide(L)'
;LKIESLELEYQSKYPDDPLFVLRELLIYILTSIVEDPKHNALLEIYFHKCEFVGEMTPIVEIRRELCAADYSRIEQSLSRGIEKKQLPANLDLRRAAIMLRAMMTGLAENWLFSPESFSIKEESQYLVDSFIDMIKHSVN
;
A
#
# COMPACT_ATOMS: atom_id res chain seq x y z
N LEU A 1 10.77 -2.87 -11.14
CA LEU A 1 9.68 -1.87 -11.29
C LEU A 1 10.12 -0.54 -10.69
N LYS A 2 9.57 0.61 -11.12
CA LYS A 2 9.97 1.95 -10.62
C LYS A 2 9.86 2.07 -9.08
N ILE A 3 8.90 1.37 -8.48
CA ILE A 3 8.73 1.32 -7.03
C ILE A 3 9.85 0.56 -6.31
N GLU A 4 10.37 -0.53 -6.88
CA GLU A 4 11.44 -1.32 -6.25
C GLU A 4 12.76 -0.54 -6.23
N SER A 5 13.05 0.23 -7.28
CA SER A 5 14.20 1.13 -7.28
C SER A 5 14.07 2.25 -6.24
N LEU A 6 12.85 2.78 -6.07
CA LEU A 6 12.57 3.82 -5.09
C LEU A 6 12.68 3.30 -3.66
N GLU A 7 12.18 2.08 -3.42
CA GLU A 7 12.33 1.38 -2.14
C GLU A 7 13.81 1.20 -1.77
N LEU A 8 14.63 0.67 -2.69
CA LEU A 8 16.07 0.49 -2.46
C LEU A 8 16.78 1.82 -2.18
N GLU A 9 16.41 2.88 -2.90
CA GLU A 9 16.96 4.22 -2.68
C GLU A 9 16.63 4.74 -1.27
N TYR A 10 15.36 4.66 -0.86
CA TYR A 10 14.94 5.09 0.47
C TYR A 10 15.57 4.23 1.57
N GLN A 11 15.61 2.91 1.42
CA GLN A 11 16.27 2.01 2.36
C GLN A 11 17.77 2.33 2.51
N SER A 12 18.43 2.72 1.43
CA SER A 12 19.85 3.11 1.46
C SER A 12 20.07 4.46 2.15
N LYS A 13 19.15 5.41 1.97
CA LYS A 13 19.21 6.75 2.58
C LYS A 13 18.79 6.76 4.04
N TYR A 14 17.84 5.90 4.40
CA TYR A 14 17.21 5.84 5.72
C TYR A 14 17.24 4.41 6.29
N PRO A 15 18.43 3.80 6.45
CA PRO A 15 18.57 2.39 6.87
C PRO A 15 18.07 2.13 8.30
N ASP A 16 17.99 3.17 9.13
CA ASP A 16 17.53 3.12 10.52
C ASP A 16 16.08 3.58 10.70
N ASP A 17 15.37 3.95 9.63
CA ASP A 17 13.99 4.44 9.67
C ASP A 17 13.07 3.68 8.69
N PRO A 18 12.84 2.37 8.90
CA PRO A 18 12.00 1.56 8.03
C PRO A 18 10.54 2.05 7.96
N LEU A 19 10.04 2.70 9.01
CA LEU A 19 8.69 3.24 9.02
C LEU A 19 8.57 4.49 8.13
N PHE A 20 9.59 5.34 8.09
CA PHE A 20 9.68 6.43 7.10
C PHE A 20 9.74 5.88 5.67
N VAL A 21 10.55 4.86 5.42
CA VAL A 21 10.61 4.22 4.09
C VAL A 21 9.23 3.71 3.67
N LEU A 22 8.52 2.99 4.56
CA LEU A 22 7.17 2.51 4.30
C LEU A 22 6.21 3.66 4.01
N ARG A 23 6.24 4.72 4.82
CA ARG A 23 5.42 5.93 4.63
C ARG A 23 5.58 6.51 3.23
N GLU A 24 6.83 6.78 2.82
CA GLU A 24 7.11 7.39 1.52
C GLU A 24 6.69 6.51 0.35
N LEU A 25 6.85 5.18 0.48
CA LEU A 25 6.40 4.25 -0.55
C LEU A 25 4.88 4.21 -0.68
N LEU A 26 4.13 4.25 0.42
CA LEU A 26 2.67 4.29 0.39
C LEU A 26 2.14 5.58 -0.24
N ILE A 27 2.74 6.72 0.14
CA ILE A 27 2.41 8.02 -0.47
C ILE A 27 2.69 7.97 -1.98
N TYR A 28 3.87 7.47 -2.37
CA TYR A 28 4.24 7.30 -3.78
C TYR A 28 3.26 6.41 -4.54
N ILE A 29 2.83 5.28 -3.96
CA ILE A 29 1.85 4.39 -4.58
C ILE A 29 0.57 5.17 -4.87
N LEU A 30 0.01 5.87 -3.88
CA LEU A 30 -1.23 6.63 -4.05
C LEU A 30 -1.07 7.74 -5.09
N THR A 31 -0.05 8.59 -4.98
CA THR A 31 0.15 9.70 -5.91
C THR A 31 0.42 9.22 -7.34
N SER A 32 1.08 8.07 -7.52
CA SER A 32 1.33 7.49 -8.84
C SER A 32 0.05 7.13 -9.61
N ILE A 33 -1.06 6.86 -8.92
CA ILE A 33 -2.37 6.61 -9.54
C ILE A 33 -2.88 7.86 -10.26
N VAL A 34 -2.56 9.04 -9.73
CA VAL A 34 -2.96 10.33 -10.31
C VAL A 34 -1.95 10.80 -11.37
N GLU A 35 -0.66 10.57 -11.12
CA GLU A 35 0.43 11.14 -11.92
C GLU A 35 0.81 10.31 -13.15
N ASP A 36 0.53 9.00 -13.15
CA ASP A 36 0.81 8.11 -14.28
C ASP A 36 -0.49 7.67 -14.96
N PRO A 37 -0.84 8.24 -16.13
CA PRO A 37 -2.05 7.88 -16.87
C PRO A 37 -2.12 6.39 -17.23
N LYS A 38 -0.97 5.71 -17.41
CA LYS A 38 -0.95 4.28 -17.71
C LYS A 38 -1.31 3.46 -16.47
N HIS A 39 -0.78 3.84 -15.31
CA HIS A 39 -1.11 3.20 -14.04
C HIS A 39 -2.59 3.40 -13.69
N ASN A 40 -3.07 4.64 -13.87
CA ASN A 40 -4.48 5.00 -13.71
C ASN A 40 -5.41 4.10 -14.54
N ALA A 41 -5.20 4.07 -15.86
CA ALA A 41 -6.03 3.30 -16.78
C ALA A 41 -5.99 1.79 -16.49
N LEU A 42 -4.82 1.26 -16.10
CA LEU A 42 -4.67 -0.14 -15.74
C LEU A 42 -5.50 -0.48 -14.49
N LEU A 43 -5.44 0.34 -13.45
CA LEU A 43 -6.22 0.14 -12.24
C LEU A 43 -7.72 0.33 -12.49
N GLU A 44 -8.11 1.31 -13.32
CA GLU A 44 -9.50 1.50 -13.70
C GLU A 44 -10.08 0.26 -14.42
N ILE A 45 -9.31 -0.34 -15.33
CA ILE A 45 -9.70 -1.60 -15.97
C ILE A 45 -9.84 -2.71 -14.93
N TYR A 46 -8.84 -2.83 -14.06
CA TYR A 46 -8.79 -3.86 -13.03
C TYR A 46 -9.96 -3.79 -12.03
N PHE A 47 -10.34 -2.59 -11.58
CA PHE A 47 -11.40 -2.42 -10.59
C PHE A 47 -12.80 -2.37 -11.20
N HIS A 48 -12.98 -1.73 -12.37
CA HIS A 48 -14.31 -1.33 -12.82
C HIS A 48 -14.71 -1.86 -14.20
N LYS A 49 -13.78 -2.36 -15.03
CA LYS A 49 -14.07 -2.74 -16.43
C LYS A 49 -13.78 -4.20 -16.75
N CYS A 50 -13.28 -4.98 -15.79
CA CYS A 50 -12.90 -6.38 -16.01
C CYS A 50 -13.78 -7.32 -15.18
N GLU A 51 -14.45 -8.24 -15.86
CA GLU A 51 -15.05 -9.41 -15.23
C GLU A 51 -14.02 -10.54 -15.24
N PHE A 52 -13.64 -11.03 -14.06
CA PHE A 52 -12.61 -12.06 -13.91
C PHE A 52 -13.19 -13.47 -14.06
N VAL A 53 -13.74 -13.75 -15.24
CA VAL A 53 -14.40 -15.02 -15.60
C VAL A 53 -13.92 -15.51 -16.97
N GLY A 54 -14.24 -16.76 -17.33
CA GLY A 54 -13.90 -17.32 -18.64
C GLY A 54 -12.39 -17.30 -18.90
N GLU A 55 -11.98 -16.67 -19.99
CA GLU A 55 -10.57 -16.54 -20.39
C GLU A 55 -9.72 -15.72 -19.40
N MET A 56 -10.35 -14.89 -18.55
CA MET A 56 -9.66 -14.10 -17.51
C MET A 56 -9.49 -14.85 -16.18
N THR A 57 -10.02 -16.08 -16.05
CA THR A 57 -9.90 -16.88 -14.81
C THR A 57 -8.45 -17.07 -14.34
N PRO A 58 -7.44 -17.31 -15.21
CA PRO A 58 -6.04 -17.43 -14.76
C PRO A 58 -5.51 -16.19 -14.05
N ILE A 59 -6.04 -15.01 -14.37
CA ILE A 59 -5.66 -13.75 -13.71
C ILE A 59 -6.09 -13.74 -12.24
N VAL A 60 -7.17 -14.43 -11.87
CA VAL A 60 -7.61 -14.56 -10.46
C VAL A 60 -6.51 -15.16 -9.60
N GLU A 61 -5.81 -16.18 -10.10
CA GLU A 61 -4.80 -16.87 -9.32
C GLU A 61 -3.52 -16.06 -9.20
N ILE A 62 -3.12 -15.37 -10.26
CA ILE A 62 -2.05 -14.37 -10.22
C ILE A 62 -2.38 -13.28 -9.17
N ARG A 63 -3.63 -12.80 -9.12
CA ARG A 63 -4.04 -11.80 -8.11
C ARG A 63 -3.96 -12.34 -6.69
N ARG A 64 -4.33 -13.61 -6.46
CA ARG A 64 -4.21 -14.24 -5.13
C ARG A 64 -2.75 -14.36 -4.70
N GLU A 65 -1.88 -14.78 -5.62
CA GLU A 65 -0.44 -14.87 -5.36
C GLU A 65 0.17 -13.50 -5.05
N LEU A 66 -0.15 -12.47 -5.86
CA LEU A 66 0.29 -11.11 -5.62
C LEU A 66 -0.22 -10.57 -4.27
N CYS A 67 -1.50 -10.81 -3.95
CA CYS A 67 -2.08 -10.43 -2.66
C CYS A 67 -1.34 -11.08 -1.48
N ALA A 68 -1.01 -12.37 -1.59
CA ALA A 68 -0.24 -13.08 -0.56
C ALA A 68 1.21 -12.53 -0.44
N ALA A 69 1.83 -12.20 -1.57
CA ALA A 69 3.15 -11.59 -1.61
C ALA A 69 3.16 -10.19 -1.00
N ASP A 70 2.14 -9.38 -1.27
CA ASP A 70 1.97 -8.04 -0.70
C ASP A 70 1.88 -8.10 0.81
N TYR A 71 1.06 -9.00 1.37
CA TYR A 71 0.99 -9.17 2.82
C TYR A 71 2.35 -9.54 3.41
N SER A 72 3.05 -10.51 2.81
CA SER A 72 4.37 -10.91 3.28
C SER A 72 5.38 -9.75 3.25
N ARG A 73 5.32 -8.89 2.23
CA ARG A 73 6.18 -7.70 2.12
C ARG A 73 5.84 -6.66 3.18
N ILE A 74 4.55 -6.40 3.41
CA ILE A 74 4.10 -5.46 4.46
C ILE A 74 4.53 -5.96 5.84
N GLU A 75 4.28 -7.23 6.15
CA GLU A 75 4.67 -7.84 7.43
C GLU A 75 6.19 -7.72 7.67
N GLN A 76 7.02 -7.93 6.65
CA GLN A 76 8.47 -7.73 6.75
C GLN A 76 8.85 -6.27 7.05
N SER A 77 8.24 -5.30 6.35
CA SER A 77 8.50 -3.88 6.60
C SER A 77 8.09 -3.46 8.01
N LEU A 78 6.95 -3.93 8.49
CA LEU A 78 6.47 -3.68 9.85
C LEU A 78 7.35 -4.36 10.92
N SER A 79 7.83 -5.58 10.66
CA SER A 79 8.78 -6.28 11.54
C SER A 79 10.06 -5.48 11.74
N ARG A 80 10.63 -4.89 10.66
CA ARG A 80 11.78 -4.00 10.76
C ARG A 80 11.48 -2.76 11.62
N GLY A 81 10.26 -2.24 11.54
CA GLY A 81 9.78 -1.16 12.42
C GLY A 81 9.79 -1.56 13.90
N ILE A 82 9.41 -2.80 14.23
CA ILE A 82 9.53 -3.34 15.60
C ILE A 82 11.00 -3.47 16.03
N GLU A 83 11.86 -4.02 15.17
CA GLU A 83 13.30 -4.18 15.44
C GLU A 83 13.98 -2.84 15.75
N LYS A 84 13.58 -1.77 15.04
CA LYS A 84 14.04 -0.39 15.27
C LYS A 84 13.26 0.35 16.38
N LYS A 85 12.38 -0.35 17.11
CA LYS A 85 11.54 0.19 18.21
C LYS A 85 10.62 1.35 17.79
N GLN A 86 10.25 1.40 16.52
CA GLN A 86 9.33 2.39 15.95
C GLN A 86 7.87 1.96 16.06
N LEU A 87 7.63 0.66 16.25
CA LEU A 87 6.31 0.05 16.45
C LEU A 87 6.29 -0.79 17.74
N PRO A 88 5.11 -0.99 18.36
CA PRO A 88 4.96 -1.84 19.54
C PRO A 88 5.42 -3.28 19.27
N ALA A 89 6.14 -3.87 20.23
CA ALA A 89 6.64 -5.25 20.10
C ALA A 89 5.53 -6.31 20.03
N ASN A 90 4.32 -5.98 20.47
CA ASN A 90 3.15 -6.85 20.45
C ASN A 90 2.19 -6.56 19.29
N LEU A 91 2.57 -5.71 18.31
CA LEU A 91 1.75 -5.44 17.15
C LEU A 91 1.50 -6.74 16.35
N ASP A 92 0.22 -7.06 16.11
CA ASP A 92 -0.17 -8.14 15.22
C ASP A 92 0.12 -7.74 13.77
N LEU A 93 1.29 -8.17 13.27
CA LEU A 93 1.78 -7.84 11.93
C LEU A 93 0.80 -8.25 10.83
N ARG A 94 0.14 -9.41 10.98
CA ARG A 94 -0.80 -9.91 9.98
C ARG A 94 -2.05 -9.04 9.92
N ARG A 95 -2.60 -8.67 11.08
CA ARG A 95 -3.76 -7.78 11.16
C ARG A 95 -3.43 -6.40 10.57
N ALA A 96 -2.27 -5.84 10.94
CA ALA A 96 -1.81 -4.57 10.39
C ALA A 96 -1.64 -4.63 8.86
N ALA A 97 -1.09 -5.72 8.32
CA ALA A 97 -0.94 -5.90 6.87
C ALA A 97 -2.28 -6.01 6.14
N ILE A 98 -3.26 -6.72 6.73
CA ILE A 98 -4.64 -6.79 6.21
C ILE A 98 -5.25 -5.39 6.15
N MET A 99 -5.16 -4.63 7.25
CA MET A 99 -5.70 -3.28 7.33
C MET A 99 -5.04 -2.33 6.33
N LEU A 100 -3.71 -2.36 6.21
CA LEU A 100 -2.99 -1.51 5.27
C LEU A 100 -3.42 -1.79 3.83
N ARG A 101 -3.42 -3.06 3.43
CA ARG A 101 -3.80 -3.44 2.06
C ARG A 101 -5.25 -3.05 1.77
N ALA A 102 -6.15 -3.27 2.71
CA ALA A 102 -7.56 -2.88 2.58
C ALA A 102 -7.70 -1.36 2.40
N MET A 103 -7.01 -0.56 3.23
CA MET A 103 -7.00 0.89 3.12
C MET A 103 -6.48 1.34 1.76
N MET A 104 -5.30 0.87 1.34
CA MET A 104 -4.68 1.28 0.08
C MET A 104 -5.54 0.91 -1.13
N THR A 105 -6.10 -0.31 -1.14
CA THR A 105 -6.98 -0.78 -2.21
C THR A 105 -8.27 0.05 -2.26
N GLY A 106 -8.90 0.27 -1.10
CA GLY A 106 -10.15 1.03 -1.02
C GLY A 106 -9.98 2.51 -1.38
N LEU A 107 -8.87 3.14 -0.98
CA LEU A 107 -8.55 4.51 -1.39
C LEU A 107 -8.40 4.62 -2.91
N ALA A 108 -7.66 3.69 -3.52
CA ALA A 108 -7.47 3.65 -4.96
C ALA A 108 -8.79 3.42 -5.70
N GLU A 109 -9.57 2.41 -5.30
CA GLU A 109 -10.85 2.06 -5.90
C GLU A 109 -11.86 3.22 -5.79
N ASN A 110 -12.10 3.73 -4.58
CA ASN A 110 -13.07 4.80 -4.34
C ASN A 110 -12.73 6.07 -5.13
N TRP A 111 -11.44 6.42 -5.19
CA TRP A 111 -11.02 7.57 -5.97
C TRP A 111 -11.18 7.34 -7.48
N LEU A 112 -10.81 6.15 -8.00
CA LEU A 112 -11.02 5.82 -9.42
C LEU A 112 -12.50 5.78 -9.80
N PHE A 113 -13.39 5.47 -8.85
CA PHE A 113 -14.83 5.46 -9.05
C PHE A 113 -15.43 6.87 -9.12
N SER A 114 -14.94 7.79 -8.26
CA SER A 114 -15.39 9.19 -8.21
C SER A 114 -14.20 10.12 -7.90
N PRO A 115 -13.39 10.50 -8.91
CA PRO A 115 -12.18 11.30 -8.71
C PRO A 115 -12.43 12.69 -8.10
N GLU A 116 -13.65 13.21 -8.20
CA GLU A 116 -14.11 14.47 -7.61
C GLU A 116 -14.45 14.37 -6.12
N SER A 117 -14.54 13.16 -5.55
CA SER A 117 -14.94 12.96 -4.15
C SER A 117 -13.88 13.42 -3.15
N PHE A 118 -12.60 13.23 -3.45
CA PHE A 118 -11.46 13.71 -2.67
C PHE A 118 -10.18 13.77 -3.50
N SER A 119 -9.19 14.53 -3.04
CA SER A 119 -7.88 14.65 -3.70
C SER A 119 -6.86 13.69 -3.10
N ILE A 120 -6.48 12.63 -3.80
CA ILE A 120 -5.38 11.75 -3.37
C ILE A 120 -4.09 12.55 -3.14
N LYS A 121 -3.79 13.52 -4.00
CA LYS A 121 -2.55 14.29 -3.92
C LYS A 121 -2.46 15.11 -2.64
N GLU A 122 -3.59 15.66 -2.18
CA GLU A 122 -3.65 16.47 -0.97
C GLU A 122 -3.79 15.60 0.30
N GLU A 123 -4.51 14.49 0.21
CA GLU A 123 -4.86 13.66 1.38
C GLU A 123 -3.88 12.51 1.67
N SER A 124 -3.09 12.07 0.68
CA SER A 124 -2.24 10.86 0.80
C SER A 124 -1.32 10.86 2.01
N GLN A 125 -0.69 12.00 2.33
CA GLN A 125 0.17 12.12 3.50
C GLN A 125 -0.62 11.90 4.79
N TYR A 126 -1.74 12.61 4.95
CA TYR A 126 -2.58 12.53 6.14
C TYR A 126 -3.16 11.12 6.35
N LEU A 127 -3.63 10.47 5.28
CA LEU A 127 -4.19 9.12 5.33
C LEU A 127 -3.15 8.08 5.73
N VAL A 128 -1.95 8.14 5.15
CA VAL A 128 -0.84 7.23 5.48
C VAL A 128 -0.34 7.48 6.90
N ASP A 129 -0.18 8.74 7.30
CA ASP A 129 0.24 9.09 8.66
C ASP A 129 -0.78 8.64 9.70
N SER A 130 -2.08 8.78 9.42
CA SER A 130 -3.16 8.30 10.29
C SER A 130 -3.11 6.79 10.49
N PHE A 131 -2.83 6.02 9.44
CA PHE A 131 -2.63 4.58 9.56
C PHE A 131 -1.40 4.24 10.40
N ILE A 132 -0.27 4.93 10.16
CA ILE A 132 0.96 4.72 10.91
C ILE A 132 0.75 5.04 12.40
N ASP A 133 0.09 6.14 12.71
CA ASP A 133 -0.22 6.53 14.08
C ASP A 133 -1.16 5.54 14.76
N MET A 134 -2.16 5.02 14.04
CA MET A 134 -3.02 3.97 14.54
C MET A 134 -2.20 2.72 14.93
N ILE A 135 -1.31 2.21 14.07
CA ILE A 135 -0.53 1.00 14.40
C ILE A 135 0.55 1.24 15.47
N LYS A 136 1.02 2.49 15.65
CA LYS A 136 1.91 2.87 16.75
C LYS A 136 1.23 2.80 18.12
N HIS A 137 -0.09 3.05 18.17
CA HIS A 137 -0.87 3.10 19.41
C HIS A 137 -1.84 1.91 19.57
N SER A 138 -1.92 1.01 18.59
CA SER A 138 -2.74 -0.19 18.65
C SER A 138 -2.08 -1.23 19.56
N VAL A 139 -2.40 -1.17 20.86
CA VAL A 139 -1.82 -2.06 21.88
C VAL A 139 -2.61 -3.35 22.15
N ASN A 140 -3.76 -3.59 21.49
CA ASN A 140 -4.59 -4.79 21.71
C ASN A 140 -5.27 -5.30 20.42
#